data_AF-A0AAU8BNL8-F1
#
_entry.id   AF-A0AAU8BNL8-F1
#
_cell.length_a   1.000
_cell.length_b   1.000
_cell.length_c   1.000
_cell.angle_alpha   90.00
_cell.angle_beta   90.00
_cell.angle_gamma   90.00
#
_symmetry.space_group_name_H-M   'P 1'
#
loop_
_entity.id
_entity.type
_entity.pdbx_description
1 polymer ?
#
loop_
_entity_poly.entity_id
_entity_poly.type
_entity_poly.pdbx_seq_one_letter_code
_entity_poly.pdbx_strand_id
1 'polypeptide(L)'
;MNMRKLVLCGLVSGLVGCGGGSDSGGNEGGASVTNLSGKVIDGYVIGATVYLDVNFNNQLDNNEPRVVTQEQGDFNLEVPPVYRECSKYVPIVVDVPQGAIDTDFPDTPIEEAYTMVIAPKYAQSTDSDLYNLTPLTSVVWNEVEKELYENVSTELSCESILQEQELREDIAQRLAEQEVRIARRYNITVEELYGDYIDSGNNEVHQIAQDIVPGLQKSYSDTRQLHSQYPQANLAWVEYFLGKWDSSNNSYDNAWYRYQFVQMSNGNFESQTNEMSNDLTTVIGLYDKSSMMTTVRDGVNIEQVVSMGKGTNQYDCSVSEWLETTVQLSSGVRNTVYGNVGDWSDCSNTVLANSYTTQALVTKDYLGQDLISYSEHTYEPGNDSGFSHLVGVTDTVVASDLTPVRSAVNTDFYSEESHGADFWNRTKNEFGDDPSQIMTSHTSDGKWKRIINYKNGTHKTECGASEADLSEANCLN
;
A
#
# COMPACT_ATOMS: atom_id res chain seq x y z
N MET A 1 -6.61 9.65 -17.78
CA MET A 1 -5.71 10.04 -18.89
C MET A 1 -4.45 9.21 -18.76
N ASN A 2 -4.18 8.38 -19.76
CA ASN A 2 -3.11 7.38 -19.81
C ASN A 2 -1.81 7.89 -19.21
N MET A 3 -1.30 7.14 -18.24
CA MET A 3 0.02 7.32 -17.67
C MET A 3 1.06 6.94 -18.74
N ARG A 4 1.30 7.85 -19.70
CA ARG A 4 2.42 7.76 -20.64
C ARG A 4 3.70 7.97 -19.84
N LYS A 5 4.27 6.88 -19.35
CA LYS A 5 5.68 6.83 -18.97
C LYS A 5 6.50 7.19 -20.22
N LEU A 6 7.18 8.33 -20.18
CA LEU A 6 8.15 8.73 -21.19
C LEU A 6 9.32 7.73 -21.16
N VAL A 7 9.30 6.75 -22.06
CA VAL A 7 10.47 5.92 -22.36
C VAL A 7 11.37 6.72 -23.29
N LEU A 8 12.53 7.14 -22.77
CA LEU A 8 13.58 7.82 -23.50
C LEU A 8 14.31 6.80 -24.39
N CYS A 9 13.81 6.55 -25.61
CA CYS A 9 14.51 5.74 -26.61
C CYS A 9 15.65 6.53 -27.25
N GLY A 10 16.90 6.19 -26.88
CA GLY A 10 18.10 6.60 -27.58
C GLY A 10 18.20 5.92 -28.96
N LEU A 11 18.00 6.71 -30.02
CA LEU A 11 18.27 6.32 -31.41
C LEU A 11 19.78 6.34 -31.68
N VAL A 12 20.38 5.16 -31.82
CA VAL A 12 21.62 4.98 -32.58
C VAL A 12 21.34 3.97 -33.69
N SER A 13 21.08 4.50 -34.89
CA SER A 13 21.01 3.71 -36.12
C SER A 13 22.42 3.56 -36.72
N GLY A 14 22.83 2.32 -36.95
CA GLY A 14 24.06 1.95 -37.64
C GLY A 14 23.92 0.62 -38.41
N LEU A 15 23.42 0.73 -39.63
CA LEU A 15 23.67 -0.06 -40.86
C LEU A 15 24.13 -1.55 -40.81
N VAL A 16 23.27 -2.40 -41.41
CA VAL A 16 23.51 -3.45 -42.45
C VAL A 16 24.60 -4.51 -42.23
N GLY A 17 24.14 -5.78 -42.19
CA GLY A 17 24.92 -6.97 -42.50
C GLY A 17 24.03 -8.12 -42.98
N CYS A 18 24.29 -8.59 -44.21
CA CYS A 18 23.56 -9.62 -44.95
C CYS A 18 24.16 -11.03 -44.69
N GLY A 19 23.35 -12.07 -44.79
CA GLY A 19 23.75 -13.49 -44.84
C GLY A 19 22.87 -14.32 -43.88
N GLY A 20 22.10 -15.33 -44.28
CA GLY A 20 22.18 -16.23 -45.42
C GLY A 20 22.17 -17.65 -44.86
N GLY A 21 21.13 -18.43 -45.14
CA GLY A 21 21.04 -19.83 -44.69
C GLY A 21 19.63 -20.40 -44.79
N SER A 22 19.31 -20.97 -45.95
CA SER A 22 18.18 -21.88 -46.11
C SER A 22 18.48 -23.18 -45.37
N ASP A 23 17.54 -23.67 -44.56
CA ASP A 23 17.46 -25.10 -44.29
C ASP A 23 16.00 -25.54 -44.30
N SER A 24 15.75 -26.54 -45.14
CA SER A 24 14.46 -27.18 -45.35
C SER A 24 14.46 -28.42 -44.47
N GLY A 25 13.74 -28.36 -43.35
CA GLY A 25 13.59 -29.49 -42.45
C GLY A 25 12.22 -29.42 -41.81
N GLY A 26 11.26 -30.16 -42.38
CA GLY A 26 9.97 -30.34 -41.75
C GLY A 26 10.13 -30.98 -40.38
N ASN A 27 9.49 -30.38 -39.38
CA ASN A 27 9.01 -31.12 -38.23
C ASN A 27 7.64 -30.55 -37.88
N GLU A 28 6.62 -31.40 -37.98
CA GLU A 28 5.28 -31.13 -37.48
C GLU A 28 5.40 -30.70 -36.02
N GLY A 29 5.11 -29.43 -35.74
CA GLY A 29 5.07 -28.89 -34.39
C GLY A 29 3.91 -29.54 -33.65
N GLY A 30 4.19 -30.66 -32.99
CA GLY A 30 3.29 -31.29 -32.04
C GLY A 30 2.80 -30.21 -31.07
N ALA A 31 1.48 -30.04 -31.00
CA ALA A 31 0.86 -29.04 -30.17
C ALA A 31 1.16 -29.38 -28.70
N SER A 32 2.14 -28.71 -28.12
CA SER A 32 2.60 -29.00 -26.75
C SER A 32 1.49 -28.66 -25.75
N VAL A 33 1.23 -29.55 -24.80
CA VAL A 33 0.41 -29.29 -23.62
C VAL A 33 1.15 -28.31 -22.70
N THR A 34 0.42 -27.48 -21.94
CA THR A 34 0.98 -26.63 -20.88
C THR A 34 0.48 -27.17 -19.54
N ASN A 35 1.36 -27.32 -18.55
CA ASN A 35 0.96 -27.81 -17.23
C ASN A 35 0.85 -26.65 -16.25
N LEU A 36 -0.25 -26.62 -15.49
CA LEU A 36 -0.41 -25.74 -14.34
C LEU A 36 -0.40 -26.62 -13.09
N SER A 37 0.53 -26.36 -12.18
CA SER A 37 0.69 -27.17 -10.97
C SER A 37 0.49 -26.32 -9.73
N GLY A 38 0.01 -26.94 -8.66
CA GLY A 38 -0.28 -26.22 -7.43
C GLY A 38 -0.80 -27.14 -6.34
N LYS A 39 -1.19 -26.52 -5.23
CA LYS A 39 -1.76 -27.17 -4.05
C LYS A 39 -3.07 -26.50 -3.67
N VAL A 40 -4.01 -27.31 -3.18
CA VAL A 40 -5.26 -26.84 -2.56
C VAL A 40 -5.11 -26.92 -1.04
N ILE A 41 -5.14 -25.76 -0.37
CA ILE A 41 -4.75 -25.58 1.03
C ILE A 41 -5.86 -24.87 1.82
N ASP A 42 -6.66 -25.67 2.49
CA ASP A 42 -7.65 -25.37 3.54
C ASP A 42 -7.62 -26.58 4.50
N GLY A 43 -6.43 -26.78 5.08
CA GLY A 43 -5.80 -28.10 5.17
C GLY A 43 -5.56 -28.72 3.79
N TYR A 44 -4.61 -29.63 3.60
CA TYR A 44 -4.42 -30.21 2.27
C TYR A 44 -5.69 -30.95 1.82
N VAL A 45 -6.35 -30.46 0.77
CA VAL A 45 -7.65 -31.00 0.35
C VAL A 45 -7.47 -32.12 -0.67
N ILE A 46 -7.84 -33.35 -0.29
CA ILE A 46 -7.76 -34.55 -1.12
C ILE A 46 -9.14 -34.87 -1.71
N GLY A 47 -9.19 -35.08 -3.03
CA GLY A 47 -10.43 -35.46 -3.75
C GLY A 47 -11.24 -34.28 -4.28
N ALA A 48 -10.67 -33.07 -4.33
CA ALA A 48 -11.28 -31.91 -4.96
C ALA A 48 -11.05 -31.93 -6.48
N THR A 49 -11.98 -31.39 -7.27
CA THR A 49 -11.85 -31.27 -8.73
C THR A 49 -11.38 -29.88 -9.09
N VAL A 50 -10.20 -29.77 -9.71
CA VAL A 50 -9.60 -28.53 -10.18
C VAL A 50 -9.83 -28.40 -11.68
N TYR A 51 -10.35 -27.27 -12.17
CA TYR A 51 -10.62 -27.05 -13.59
C TYR A 51 -10.38 -25.61 -14.02
N LEU A 52 -10.06 -25.43 -15.30
CA LEU A 52 -9.94 -24.10 -15.90
C LEU A 52 -11.33 -23.64 -16.35
N ASP A 53 -11.88 -22.63 -15.68
CA ASP A 53 -13.21 -22.08 -15.97
C ASP A 53 -13.11 -21.06 -17.09
N VAL A 54 -13.35 -21.50 -18.34
CA VAL A 54 -13.10 -20.68 -19.53
C VAL A 54 -14.23 -19.71 -19.85
N ASN A 55 -15.38 -19.85 -19.17
CA ASN A 55 -16.57 -19.02 -19.35
C ASN A 55 -17.03 -18.30 -18.06
N PHE A 56 -16.24 -18.37 -16.99
CA PHE A 56 -16.46 -17.70 -15.71
C PHE A 56 -17.77 -18.13 -15.01
N ASN A 57 -18.39 -19.25 -15.39
CA ASN A 57 -19.68 -19.64 -14.85
C ASN A 57 -19.59 -20.36 -13.48
N ASN A 58 -18.37 -20.57 -12.98
CA ASN A 58 -18.04 -21.33 -11.77
C ASN A 58 -18.66 -22.73 -11.75
N GLN A 59 -18.80 -23.35 -12.93
CA GLN A 59 -19.36 -24.68 -13.12
C GLN A 59 -18.51 -25.47 -14.09
N LEU A 60 -18.16 -26.68 -13.69
CA LEU A 60 -17.37 -27.58 -14.52
C LEU A 60 -18.09 -28.01 -15.81
N ASP A 61 -17.65 -27.48 -16.94
CA ASP A 61 -18.19 -27.80 -18.26
C ASP A 61 -17.45 -28.96 -18.95
N ASN A 62 -18.13 -29.65 -19.87
CA ASN A 62 -17.59 -30.85 -20.54
C ASN A 62 -16.33 -30.59 -21.39
N ASN A 63 -16.13 -29.36 -21.84
CA ASN A 63 -15.00 -28.94 -22.67
C ASN A 63 -13.82 -28.40 -21.83
N GLU A 64 -13.96 -28.30 -20.52
CA GLU A 64 -12.93 -27.71 -19.67
C GLU A 64 -11.92 -28.75 -19.19
N PRO A 65 -10.61 -28.43 -19.26
CA PRO A 65 -9.59 -29.29 -18.70
C PRO A 65 -9.76 -29.35 -17.19
N ARG A 66 -9.63 -30.55 -16.63
CA ARG A 66 -9.82 -30.82 -15.21
C ARG A 66 -8.86 -31.88 -14.68
N VAL A 67 -8.60 -31.84 -13.38
CA VAL A 67 -7.82 -32.84 -12.63
C VAL A 67 -8.39 -32.98 -11.22
N VAL A 68 -8.12 -34.10 -10.54
CA VAL A 68 -8.51 -34.29 -9.14
C VAL A 68 -7.27 -34.17 -8.25
N THR A 69 -7.39 -33.49 -7.11
CA THR A 69 -6.28 -33.35 -6.15
C THR A 69 -5.90 -34.70 -5.56
N GLN A 70 -4.59 -34.88 -5.35
CA GLN A 70 -4.01 -36.10 -4.82
C GLN A 70 -3.63 -35.95 -3.34
N GLU A 71 -2.78 -36.85 -2.83
CA GLU A 71 -2.16 -36.69 -1.52
C GLU A 71 -1.50 -35.30 -1.41
N GLN A 72 -1.51 -34.72 -0.21
CA GLN A 72 -0.97 -33.36 0.04
C GLN A 72 -1.61 -32.25 -0.80
N GLY A 73 -2.83 -32.46 -1.30
CA GLY A 73 -3.60 -31.45 -2.04
C GLY A 73 -3.04 -31.11 -3.41
N ASP A 74 -2.08 -31.89 -3.92
CA ASP A 74 -1.37 -31.60 -5.17
C ASP A 74 -2.28 -31.77 -6.39
N PHE A 75 -2.15 -30.84 -7.34
CA PHE A 75 -2.74 -30.96 -8.67
C PHE A 75 -1.74 -30.63 -9.77
N ASN A 76 -1.92 -31.29 -10.92
CA ASN A 76 -1.20 -30.99 -12.15
C ASN A 76 -2.20 -30.98 -13.31
N LEU A 77 -2.69 -29.79 -13.65
CA LEU A 77 -3.69 -29.57 -14.67
C LEU A 77 -3.04 -29.47 -16.05
N GLU A 78 -3.32 -30.44 -16.91
CA GLU A 78 -2.91 -30.44 -18.31
C GLU A 78 -3.83 -29.50 -19.12
N VAL A 79 -3.28 -28.37 -19.58
CA VAL A 79 -3.99 -27.38 -20.40
C VAL A 79 -3.76 -27.66 -21.89
N PRO A 80 -4.83 -28.00 -22.64
CA PRO A 80 -4.75 -28.20 -24.07
C PRO A 80 -4.28 -26.94 -24.81
N PRO A 81 -3.62 -27.08 -25.98
CA PRO A 81 -3.15 -25.95 -26.78
C PRO A 81 -4.21 -24.89 -27.09
N VAL A 82 -5.49 -25.29 -27.23
CA VAL A 82 -6.61 -24.38 -27.49
C VAL A 82 -6.87 -23.41 -26.33
N TYR A 83 -6.54 -23.78 -25.10
CA TYR A 83 -6.75 -22.97 -23.89
C TYR A 83 -5.47 -22.35 -23.33
N ARG A 84 -4.32 -22.53 -24.00
CA ARG A 84 -3.01 -22.05 -23.53
C ARG A 84 -2.97 -20.55 -23.27
N GLU A 85 -3.61 -19.76 -24.11
CA GLU A 85 -3.64 -18.31 -23.91
C GLU A 85 -4.70 -17.93 -22.87
N CYS A 86 -5.85 -18.61 -22.88
CA CYS A 86 -6.91 -18.43 -21.90
C CYS A 86 -6.42 -18.65 -20.47
N SER A 87 -5.54 -19.63 -20.25
CA SER A 87 -5.09 -20.02 -18.91
C SER A 87 -4.31 -18.96 -18.14
N LYS A 88 -3.96 -17.83 -18.79
CA LYS A 88 -3.37 -16.67 -18.12
C LYS A 88 -4.42 -15.68 -17.60
N TYR A 89 -5.65 -15.75 -18.10
CA TYR A 89 -6.67 -14.71 -17.95
C TYR A 89 -8.01 -15.18 -17.42
N VAL A 90 -8.25 -16.49 -17.38
CA VAL A 90 -9.44 -17.09 -16.78
C VAL A 90 -9.10 -17.76 -15.45
N PRO A 91 -10.04 -17.84 -14.50
CA PRO A 91 -9.79 -18.42 -13.19
C PRO A 91 -9.63 -19.94 -13.27
N ILE A 92 -9.00 -20.50 -12.25
CA ILE A 92 -9.06 -21.95 -11.98
C ILE A 92 -9.99 -22.14 -10.80
N VAL A 93 -11.02 -22.94 -10.97
CA VAL A 93 -12.00 -23.24 -9.93
C VAL A 93 -11.71 -24.61 -9.35
N VAL A 94 -11.90 -24.74 -8.04
CA VAL A 94 -11.74 -25.97 -7.29
C VAL A 94 -13.05 -26.30 -6.61
N ASP A 95 -13.71 -27.34 -7.11
CA ASP A 95 -14.91 -27.91 -6.50
C ASP A 95 -14.49 -28.91 -5.42
N VAL A 96 -14.77 -28.60 -4.16
CA VAL A 96 -14.56 -29.51 -3.03
C VAL A 96 -15.88 -30.24 -2.76
N PRO A 97 -16.02 -31.52 -3.15
CA PRO A 97 -17.27 -32.24 -2.98
C PRO A 97 -17.43 -32.72 -1.53
N GLN A 98 -18.68 -33.05 -1.17
CA GLN A 98 -18.96 -33.83 0.03
C GLN A 98 -18.15 -35.14 0.00
N GLY A 99 -17.45 -35.43 1.10
CA GLY A 99 -16.59 -36.60 1.23
C GLY A 99 -15.13 -36.39 0.82
N ALA A 100 -14.74 -35.20 0.37
CA ALA A 100 -13.34 -34.80 0.32
C ALA A 100 -12.71 -34.84 1.72
N ILE A 101 -11.38 -34.98 1.78
CA ILE A 101 -10.63 -35.01 3.04
C ILE A 101 -9.79 -33.75 3.15
N ASP A 102 -10.00 -33.02 4.24
CA ASP A 102 -9.12 -31.96 4.72
C ASP A 102 -8.14 -32.59 5.74
N THR A 103 -6.83 -32.41 5.55
CA THR A 103 -5.82 -33.01 6.43
C THR A 103 -5.73 -32.40 7.83
N ASP A 104 -6.34 -31.24 8.08
CA ASP A 104 -6.48 -30.69 9.43
C ASP A 104 -7.48 -31.52 10.25
N PHE A 105 -8.44 -32.16 9.56
CA PHE A 105 -9.44 -33.06 10.14
C PHE A 105 -9.52 -34.40 9.38
N PRO A 106 -8.46 -35.22 9.38
CA PRO A 106 -8.35 -36.38 8.49
C PRO A 106 -9.40 -37.48 8.75
N ASP A 107 -9.98 -37.50 9.95
CA ASP A 107 -11.04 -38.42 10.36
C ASP A 107 -12.46 -37.88 10.11
N THR A 108 -12.60 -36.63 9.64
CA THR A 108 -13.88 -35.95 9.42
C THR A 108 -13.96 -35.47 7.97
N PRO A 109 -14.55 -36.25 7.06
CA PRO A 109 -14.73 -35.82 5.68
C PRO A 109 -15.59 -34.55 5.59
N ILE A 110 -15.34 -33.74 4.57
CA ILE A 110 -16.10 -32.52 4.28
C ILE A 110 -17.59 -32.85 4.14
N GLU A 111 -18.42 -32.23 4.99
CA GLU A 111 -19.86 -32.49 5.04
C GLU A 111 -20.65 -31.66 4.03
N GLU A 112 -20.23 -30.42 3.80
CA GLU A 112 -20.86 -29.47 2.87
C GLU A 112 -19.88 -29.12 1.76
N ALA A 113 -20.30 -29.34 0.51
CA ALA A 113 -19.48 -28.98 -0.64
C ALA A 113 -19.31 -27.47 -0.76
N TYR A 114 -18.12 -27.03 -1.16
CA TYR A 114 -17.79 -25.62 -1.37
C TYR A 114 -16.84 -25.47 -2.56
N THR A 115 -16.65 -24.23 -3.00
CA THR A 115 -15.76 -23.90 -4.10
C THR A 115 -14.67 -22.93 -3.65
N MET A 116 -13.51 -23.04 -4.29
CA MET A 116 -12.40 -22.10 -4.15
C MET A 116 -11.94 -21.67 -5.55
N VAL A 117 -11.33 -20.49 -5.63
CA VAL A 117 -10.90 -19.90 -6.90
C VAL A 117 -9.47 -19.40 -6.82
N ILE A 118 -8.66 -19.85 -7.76
CA ILE A 118 -7.34 -19.28 -8.04
C ILE A 118 -7.56 -18.16 -9.05
N ALA A 119 -7.21 -16.94 -8.65
CA ALA A 119 -7.23 -15.79 -9.54
C ALA A 119 -6.36 -16.05 -10.79
N PRO A 120 -6.70 -15.50 -11.96
CA PRO A 120 -5.86 -15.63 -13.16
C PRO A 120 -4.48 -15.00 -12.96
N LYS A 121 -3.49 -15.40 -13.78
CA LYS A 121 -2.10 -14.93 -13.67
C LYS A 121 -1.96 -13.41 -13.70
N TYR A 122 -2.78 -12.69 -14.47
CA TYR A 122 -2.69 -11.22 -14.52
C TYR A 122 -3.08 -10.54 -13.20
N ALA A 123 -3.87 -11.21 -12.36
CA ALA A 123 -4.33 -10.72 -11.07
C ALA A 123 -3.45 -11.19 -9.90
N GLN A 124 -2.34 -11.87 -10.19
CA GLN A 124 -1.36 -12.31 -9.20
C GLN A 124 -0.08 -11.49 -9.35
N SER A 125 0.51 -11.07 -8.24
CA SER A 125 1.78 -10.34 -8.21
C SER A 125 3.01 -11.26 -8.17
N THR A 126 2.84 -12.54 -7.81
CA THR A 126 3.93 -13.51 -7.74
C THR A 126 4.12 -14.23 -9.07
N ASP A 127 5.38 -14.30 -9.54
CA ASP A 127 5.78 -15.13 -10.69
C ASP A 127 5.85 -16.64 -10.34
N SER A 128 5.17 -17.08 -9.27
CA SER A 128 5.19 -18.48 -8.84
C SER A 128 4.58 -19.38 -9.92
N ASP A 129 5.35 -20.37 -10.35
CA ASP A 129 4.85 -21.47 -11.18
C ASP A 129 3.96 -22.45 -10.38
N LEU A 130 3.94 -22.31 -9.05
CA LEU A 130 3.12 -23.09 -8.13
C LEU A 130 1.96 -22.23 -7.61
N TYR A 131 0.73 -22.64 -7.92
CA TYR A 131 -0.47 -22.01 -7.36
C TYR A 131 -0.79 -22.60 -5.99
N ASN A 132 -0.57 -21.84 -4.93
CA ASN A 132 -1.11 -22.17 -3.62
C ASN A 132 -2.51 -21.57 -3.52
N LEU A 133 -3.53 -22.42 -3.64
CA LEU A 133 -4.91 -22.01 -3.45
C LEU A 133 -5.23 -22.02 -1.97
N THR A 134 -5.56 -20.85 -1.44
CA THR A 134 -6.10 -20.70 -0.08
C THR A 134 -7.50 -20.08 -0.14
N PRO A 135 -8.32 -20.22 0.92
CA PRO A 135 -9.56 -19.48 1.03
C PRO A 135 -9.37 -17.95 0.82
N LEU A 136 -8.22 -17.41 1.24
CA LEU A 136 -7.90 -15.99 1.10
C LEU A 136 -7.87 -15.50 -0.35
N THR A 137 -7.20 -16.24 -1.26
CA THR A 137 -7.10 -15.85 -2.68
C THR A 137 -8.45 -15.89 -3.38
N SER A 138 -9.31 -16.84 -2.99
CA SER A 138 -10.67 -17.00 -3.53
C SER A 138 -11.55 -15.81 -3.19
N VAL A 139 -11.42 -15.30 -1.97
CA VAL A 139 -12.36 -14.35 -1.42
C VAL A 139 -12.16 -12.93 -1.99
N VAL A 140 -10.91 -12.53 -2.24
CA VAL A 140 -10.61 -11.29 -2.98
C VAL A 140 -11.06 -11.40 -4.43
N TRP A 141 -10.85 -12.57 -5.06
CA TRP A 141 -11.23 -12.79 -6.46
C TRP A 141 -12.74 -12.64 -6.70
N ASN A 142 -13.60 -13.03 -5.75
CA ASN A 142 -15.05 -12.84 -5.88
C ASN A 142 -15.46 -11.37 -6.12
N GLU A 143 -14.74 -10.39 -5.55
CA GLU A 143 -15.02 -8.97 -5.79
C GLU A 143 -14.49 -8.50 -7.16
N VAL A 144 -13.39 -9.08 -7.62
CA VAL A 144 -12.85 -8.85 -8.97
C VAL A 144 -13.80 -9.44 -10.01
N GLU A 145 -14.29 -10.65 -9.80
CA GLU A 145 -15.22 -11.30 -10.71
C GLU A 145 -16.52 -10.51 -10.86
N LYS A 146 -17.07 -9.98 -9.75
CA LYS A 146 -18.20 -9.04 -9.80
C LYS A 146 -17.89 -7.81 -10.65
N GLU A 147 -16.70 -7.23 -10.51
CA GLU A 147 -16.27 -6.12 -11.36
C GLU A 147 -16.25 -6.49 -12.84
N LEU A 148 -15.71 -7.67 -13.16
CA LEU A 148 -15.66 -8.16 -14.53
C LEU A 148 -17.08 -8.30 -15.10
N TYR A 149 -18.01 -8.89 -14.35
CA TYR A 149 -19.42 -9.05 -14.77
C TYR A 149 -20.14 -7.70 -14.98
N GLU A 150 -19.76 -6.66 -14.24
CA GLU A 150 -20.33 -5.32 -14.37
C GLU A 150 -19.80 -4.55 -15.58
N ASN A 151 -18.55 -4.80 -15.99
CA ASN A 151 -17.85 -4.01 -17.01
C ASN A 151 -17.79 -4.68 -18.39
N VAL A 152 -17.86 -6.01 -18.45
CA VAL A 152 -17.86 -6.73 -19.72
C VAL A 152 -19.29 -6.73 -20.29
N SER A 153 -19.47 -6.05 -21.43
CA SER A 153 -20.79 -5.85 -22.05
C SER A 153 -21.41 -7.10 -22.68
N THR A 154 -20.59 -8.14 -22.91
CA THR A 154 -20.97 -9.47 -23.39
C THR A 154 -20.85 -10.49 -22.26
N GLU A 155 -21.27 -11.73 -22.48
CA GLU A 155 -20.98 -12.83 -21.55
C GLU A 155 -19.46 -12.95 -21.32
N LEU A 156 -19.05 -13.09 -20.05
CA LEU A 156 -17.66 -13.29 -19.68
C LEU A 156 -17.17 -14.62 -20.27
N SER A 157 -15.99 -14.59 -20.86
CA SER A 157 -15.35 -15.75 -21.47
C SER A 157 -13.88 -15.46 -21.70
N CYS A 158 -13.11 -16.50 -22.02
CA CYS A 158 -11.75 -16.33 -22.50
C CYS A 158 -11.65 -15.28 -23.63
N GLU A 159 -12.59 -15.29 -24.59
CA GLU A 159 -12.53 -14.37 -25.73
C GLU A 159 -12.79 -12.92 -25.32
N SER A 160 -13.79 -12.67 -24.46
CA SER A 160 -14.10 -11.31 -24.03
C SER A 160 -13.02 -10.74 -23.11
N ILE A 161 -12.53 -11.51 -22.13
CA ILE A 161 -11.50 -11.01 -21.20
C ILE A 161 -10.15 -10.73 -21.89
N LEU A 162 -9.84 -11.47 -22.97
CA LEU A 162 -8.65 -11.21 -23.78
C LEU A 162 -8.69 -9.81 -24.41
N GLN A 163 -9.86 -9.31 -24.79
CA GLN A 163 -10.05 -8.00 -25.41
C GLN A 163 -9.99 -6.85 -24.40
N GLU A 164 -10.27 -7.12 -23.13
CA GLU A 164 -10.33 -6.14 -22.04
C GLU A 164 -8.96 -5.88 -21.40
N GLN A 165 -7.95 -5.53 -22.20
CA GLN A 165 -6.60 -5.31 -21.71
C GLN A 165 -6.51 -4.18 -20.67
N GLU A 166 -7.15 -3.02 -20.93
CA GLU A 166 -7.09 -1.88 -20.01
C GLU A 166 -7.72 -2.21 -18.65
N LEU A 167 -8.86 -2.92 -18.65
CA LEU A 167 -9.50 -3.37 -17.42
C LEU A 167 -8.61 -4.36 -16.64
N ARG A 168 -7.95 -5.30 -17.33
CA ARG A 168 -7.02 -6.24 -16.69
C ARG A 168 -5.83 -5.54 -16.05
N GLU A 169 -5.21 -4.58 -16.73
CA GLU A 169 -4.08 -3.80 -16.20
C GLU A 169 -4.50 -2.98 -14.97
N ASP A 170 -5.68 -2.38 -15.03
CA ASP A 170 -6.27 -1.57 -13.95
C ASP A 170 -6.62 -2.41 -12.70
N ILE A 171 -7.19 -3.61 -12.89
CA ILE A 171 -7.41 -4.60 -11.82
C ILE A 171 -6.09 -5.06 -11.20
N ALA A 172 -5.13 -5.46 -12.05
CA ALA A 172 -3.83 -5.95 -11.60
C ALA A 172 -3.09 -4.91 -10.75
N GLN A 173 -3.12 -3.64 -11.18
CA GLN A 173 -2.52 -2.54 -10.43
C GLN A 173 -3.20 -2.36 -9.07
N ARG A 174 -4.54 -2.37 -9.01
CA ARG A 174 -5.26 -2.25 -7.73
C ARG A 174 -4.92 -3.37 -6.75
N LEU A 175 -4.86 -4.60 -7.23
CA LEU A 175 -4.52 -5.76 -6.39
C LEU A 175 -3.09 -5.65 -5.85
N ALA A 176 -2.12 -5.32 -6.70
CA ALA A 176 -0.73 -5.10 -6.28
C ALA A 176 -0.59 -3.96 -5.26
N GLU A 177 -1.31 -2.85 -5.44
CA GLU A 177 -1.31 -1.75 -4.47
C GLU A 177 -1.94 -2.15 -3.13
N GLN A 178 -3.01 -2.94 -3.16
CA GLN A 178 -3.65 -3.46 -1.95
C GLN A 178 -2.72 -4.41 -1.20
N GLU A 179 -2.04 -5.31 -1.89
CA GLU A 179 -1.04 -6.20 -1.32
C GLU A 179 0.10 -5.46 -0.61
N VAL A 180 0.66 -4.42 -1.24
CA VAL A 180 1.70 -3.58 -0.62
C VAL A 180 1.18 -2.89 0.65
N ARG A 181 -0.09 -2.46 0.68
CA ARG A 181 -0.70 -1.85 1.88
C ARG A 181 -0.84 -2.85 3.02
N ILE A 182 -1.29 -4.08 2.73
CA ILE A 182 -1.37 -5.17 3.70
C ILE A 182 0.01 -5.46 4.25
N ALA A 183 1.00 -5.63 3.37
CA ALA A 183 2.37 -5.93 3.78
C ALA A 183 2.95 -4.84 4.66
N ARG A 184 2.69 -3.58 4.34
CA ARG A 184 3.10 -2.44 5.17
C ARG A 184 2.39 -2.38 6.50
N ARG A 185 1.13 -2.82 6.58
CA ARG A 185 0.34 -2.69 7.80
C ARG A 185 0.63 -3.79 8.80
N TYR A 186 0.65 -5.03 8.33
CA TYR A 186 0.80 -6.20 9.18
C TYR A 186 2.24 -6.71 9.21
N ASN A 187 3.13 -6.14 8.39
CA ASN A 187 4.51 -6.57 8.25
C ASN A 187 4.64 -8.05 7.83
N ILE A 188 3.74 -8.46 6.93
CA ILE A 188 3.65 -9.82 6.36
C ILE A 188 3.83 -9.71 4.84
N THR A 189 4.76 -10.47 4.27
CA THR A 189 4.97 -10.47 2.81
C THR A 189 3.78 -11.08 2.06
N VAL A 190 3.65 -10.77 0.76
CA VAL A 190 2.61 -11.35 -0.10
C VAL A 190 2.79 -12.87 -0.21
N GLU A 191 4.04 -13.31 -0.29
CA GLU A 191 4.41 -14.72 -0.34
C GLU A 191 4.03 -15.47 0.94
N GLU A 192 4.15 -14.84 2.11
CA GLU A 192 3.68 -15.42 3.39
C GLU A 192 2.16 -15.41 3.49
N LEU A 193 1.51 -14.33 3.01
CA LEU A 193 0.06 -14.16 3.08
C LEU A 193 -0.69 -15.22 2.24
N TYR A 194 -0.17 -15.55 1.06
CA TYR A 194 -0.74 -16.55 0.15
C TYR A 194 0.04 -17.87 0.12
N GLY A 195 1.02 -18.04 1.01
CA GLY A 195 1.91 -19.18 1.06
C GLY A 195 1.27 -20.46 1.58
N ASP A 196 2.03 -21.56 1.50
CA ASP A 196 1.69 -22.80 2.18
C ASP A 196 1.96 -22.63 3.68
N TYR A 197 0.91 -22.29 4.42
CA TYR A 197 0.99 -22.09 5.87
C TYR A 197 1.26 -23.38 6.65
N ILE A 198 0.89 -24.53 6.07
CA ILE A 198 1.09 -25.85 6.68
C ILE A 198 2.58 -26.21 6.62
N ASP A 199 3.21 -26.05 5.46
CA ASP A 199 4.64 -26.32 5.26
C ASP A 199 5.52 -25.33 6.03
N SER A 200 5.16 -24.04 6.04
CA SER A 200 5.89 -23.01 6.79
C SER A 200 5.70 -23.09 8.31
N GLY A 201 4.62 -23.73 8.78
CA GLY A 201 4.27 -23.84 10.20
C GLY A 201 3.90 -22.49 10.85
N ASN A 202 3.60 -21.46 10.06
CA ASN A 202 3.34 -20.10 10.54
C ASN A 202 1.84 -19.86 10.80
N ASN A 203 1.30 -20.56 11.82
CA ASN A 203 -0.11 -20.51 12.17
C ASN A 203 -0.59 -19.09 12.58
N GLU A 204 0.28 -18.25 13.11
CA GLU A 204 -0.06 -16.87 13.49
C GLU A 204 -0.32 -16.00 12.27
N VAL A 205 0.56 -16.05 11.26
CA VAL A 205 0.34 -15.36 9.98
C VAL A 205 -0.90 -15.90 9.29
N HIS A 206 -1.14 -17.22 9.33
CA HIS A 206 -2.36 -17.81 8.78
C HIS A 206 -3.63 -17.29 9.46
N GLN A 207 -3.65 -17.19 10.78
CA GLN A 207 -4.80 -16.64 11.50
C GLN A 207 -5.03 -15.16 11.13
N ILE A 208 -3.96 -14.36 11.08
CA ILE A 208 -4.06 -12.96 10.64
C ILE A 208 -4.62 -12.89 9.22
N ALA A 209 -4.11 -13.73 8.32
CA ALA A 209 -4.55 -13.83 6.93
C ALA A 209 -6.06 -14.12 6.85
N GLN A 210 -6.58 -15.06 7.65
CA GLN A 210 -8.00 -15.37 7.75
C GLN A 210 -8.82 -14.21 8.33
N ASP A 211 -8.35 -13.59 9.42
CA ASP A 211 -9.07 -12.52 10.12
C ASP A 211 -9.24 -11.28 9.24
N ILE A 212 -8.27 -10.97 8.38
CA ILE A 212 -8.32 -9.77 7.54
C ILE A 212 -9.13 -9.94 6.26
N VAL A 213 -9.52 -11.18 5.88
CA VAL A 213 -10.28 -11.50 4.65
C VAL A 213 -11.46 -10.54 4.42
N PRO A 214 -12.38 -10.31 5.38
CA PRO A 214 -13.54 -9.45 5.14
C PRO A 214 -13.13 -7.99 4.85
N GLY A 215 -12.05 -7.55 5.50
CA GLY A 215 -11.44 -6.25 5.26
C GLY A 215 -10.89 -6.13 3.85
N LEU A 216 -10.25 -7.17 3.31
CA LEU A 216 -9.70 -7.15 1.96
C LEU A 216 -10.78 -6.99 0.88
N GLN A 217 -11.86 -7.76 0.99
CA GLN A 217 -12.99 -7.64 0.05
C GLN A 217 -13.60 -6.25 0.08
N LYS A 218 -13.87 -5.75 1.30
CA LYS A 218 -14.52 -4.46 1.46
C LYS A 218 -13.60 -3.32 1.01
N SER A 219 -12.29 -3.43 1.23
CA SER A 219 -11.29 -2.47 0.72
C SER A 219 -11.31 -2.39 -0.79
N TYR A 220 -11.34 -3.53 -1.49
CA TYR A 220 -11.39 -3.56 -2.96
C TYR A 220 -12.68 -2.92 -3.48
N SER A 221 -13.82 -3.35 -2.94
CA SER A 221 -15.15 -2.87 -3.33
C SER A 221 -15.32 -1.35 -3.10
N ASP A 222 -14.98 -0.87 -1.90
CA ASP A 222 -15.06 0.56 -1.57
C ASP A 222 -14.03 1.40 -2.35
N THR A 223 -12.86 0.84 -2.71
CA THR A 223 -11.88 1.53 -3.56
C THR A 223 -12.43 1.76 -4.96
N ARG A 224 -13.11 0.75 -5.57
CA ARG A 224 -13.80 0.93 -6.86
C ARG A 224 -14.89 2.01 -6.79
N GLN A 225 -15.66 2.01 -5.70
CA GLN A 225 -16.66 3.06 -5.48
C GLN A 225 -16.01 4.44 -5.36
N LEU A 226 -14.88 4.55 -4.64
CA LEU A 226 -14.15 5.79 -4.46
C LEU A 226 -13.57 6.31 -5.79
N HIS A 227 -13.03 5.43 -6.64
CA HIS A 227 -12.59 5.80 -8.00
C HIS A 227 -13.73 6.38 -8.83
N SER A 228 -14.94 5.84 -8.69
CA SER A 228 -16.13 6.35 -9.38
C SER A 228 -16.54 7.75 -8.88
N GLN A 229 -16.31 8.04 -7.60
CA GLN A 229 -16.58 9.36 -7.00
C GLN A 229 -15.49 10.39 -7.35
N TYR A 230 -14.23 9.94 -7.48
CA TYR A 230 -13.06 10.78 -7.72
C TYR A 230 -12.27 10.35 -8.97
N PRO A 231 -12.87 10.38 -10.18
CA PRO A 231 -12.23 9.87 -11.40
C PRO A 231 -11.02 10.69 -11.88
N GLN A 232 -10.74 11.83 -11.23
CA GLN A 232 -9.61 12.71 -11.53
C GLN A 232 -8.53 12.67 -10.43
N ALA A 233 -8.70 11.87 -9.37
CA ALA A 233 -7.68 11.73 -8.35
C ALA A 233 -6.44 11.03 -8.92
N ASN A 234 -5.25 11.49 -8.52
CA ASN A 234 -4.00 10.79 -8.82
C ASN A 234 -3.91 9.48 -8.04
N LEU A 235 -4.36 9.49 -6.79
CA LEU A 235 -4.44 8.30 -5.93
C LEU A 235 -5.74 8.37 -5.13
N ALA A 236 -6.48 7.27 -5.05
CA ALA A 236 -7.63 7.15 -4.18
C ALA A 236 -7.79 5.71 -3.73
N TRP A 237 -7.97 5.47 -2.44
CA TRP A 237 -8.24 4.11 -1.96
C TRP A 237 -8.96 4.09 -0.62
N VAL A 238 -9.52 2.92 -0.34
CA VAL A 238 -10.07 2.54 0.94
C VAL A 238 -9.35 1.30 1.45
N GLU A 239 -9.00 1.31 2.73
CA GLU A 239 -8.35 0.21 3.42
C GLU A 239 -9.12 -0.08 4.71
N TYR A 240 -9.65 -1.29 4.83
CA TYR A 240 -10.19 -1.83 6.06
C TYR A 240 -9.12 -2.66 6.75
N PHE A 241 -8.85 -2.37 8.02
CA PHE A 241 -7.82 -3.06 8.79
C PHE A 241 -8.24 -3.30 10.23
N LEU A 242 -7.69 -4.38 10.79
CA LEU A 242 -7.93 -4.80 12.16
C LEU A 242 -6.79 -4.33 13.04
N GLY A 243 -7.14 -3.70 14.16
CA GLY A 243 -6.19 -3.30 15.18
C GLY A 243 -5.51 -1.97 14.91
N LYS A 244 -5.50 -1.11 15.93
CA LYS A 244 -4.66 0.09 15.97
C LYS A 244 -3.82 0.10 17.24
N TRP A 245 -2.57 0.56 17.12
CA TRP A 245 -1.65 0.63 18.25
C TRP A 245 -2.13 1.63 19.29
N ASP A 246 -2.31 1.16 20.51
CA ASP A 246 -2.61 1.96 21.70
C ASP A 246 -1.35 2.09 22.55
N SER A 247 -0.77 3.30 22.56
CA SER A 247 0.43 3.61 23.34
C SER A 247 0.23 3.52 24.85
N SER A 248 -1.01 3.61 25.34
CA SER A 248 -1.30 3.50 26.78
C SER A 248 -1.24 2.05 27.27
N ASN A 249 -1.58 1.09 26.40
CA ASN A 249 -1.61 -0.33 26.71
C ASN A 249 -0.47 -1.13 26.06
N ASN A 250 0.36 -0.47 25.23
CA ASN A 250 1.48 -1.09 24.51
C ASN A 250 1.03 -2.32 23.69
N SER A 251 -0.15 -2.22 23.07
CA SER A 251 -0.77 -3.30 22.31
C SER A 251 -1.64 -2.73 21.18
N TYR A 252 -1.88 -3.55 20.16
CA TYR A 252 -2.96 -3.29 19.21
C TYR A 252 -4.30 -3.60 19.87
N ASP A 253 -5.33 -2.80 19.58
CA ASP A 253 -6.71 -3.15 19.91
C ASP A 253 -7.27 -4.23 18.96
N ASN A 254 -8.51 -4.63 19.19
CA ASN A 254 -9.22 -5.62 18.36
C ASN A 254 -10.36 -4.98 17.54
N ALA A 255 -10.27 -3.66 17.27
CA ALA A 255 -11.32 -2.93 16.56
C ALA A 255 -11.04 -2.88 15.06
N TRP A 256 -12.11 -2.84 14.27
CA TRP A 256 -12.02 -2.61 12.84
C TRP A 256 -11.95 -1.13 12.52
N TYR A 257 -11.14 -0.79 11.54
CA TYR A 257 -10.97 0.57 11.05
C TYR A 257 -11.12 0.63 9.54
N ARG A 258 -11.63 1.75 9.05
CA ARG A 258 -11.71 2.11 7.63
C ARG A 258 -10.89 3.37 7.40
N TYR A 259 -9.75 3.24 6.75
CA TYR A 259 -8.97 4.35 6.23
C TYR A 259 -9.40 4.67 4.80
N GLN A 260 -9.64 5.93 4.51
CA GLN A 260 -9.89 6.44 3.16
C GLN A 260 -8.87 7.52 2.87
N PHE A 261 -8.30 7.49 1.66
CA PHE A 261 -7.39 8.51 1.17
C PHE A 261 -7.76 8.92 -0.25
N VAL A 262 -7.73 10.23 -0.51
CA VAL A 262 -7.90 10.80 -1.84
C VAL A 262 -6.84 11.87 -2.03
N GLN A 263 -6.04 11.75 -3.08
CA GLN A 263 -5.07 12.76 -3.49
C GLN A 263 -5.38 13.21 -4.91
N MET A 264 -5.77 14.47 -5.05
CA MET A 264 -6.08 15.08 -6.34
C MET A 264 -4.81 15.40 -7.13
N SER A 265 -3.75 15.78 -6.43
CA SER A 265 -2.42 16.01 -6.99
C SER A 265 -1.38 15.95 -5.87
N ASN A 266 -0.09 15.86 -6.21
CA ASN A 266 0.97 15.89 -5.20
C ASN A 266 0.82 17.12 -4.29
N GLY A 267 0.86 16.92 -2.97
CA GLY A 267 0.63 17.96 -1.97
C GLY A 267 -0.84 18.36 -1.77
N ASN A 268 -1.80 17.70 -2.42
CA ASN A 268 -3.23 18.00 -2.30
C ASN A 268 -4.03 16.73 -2.01
N PHE A 269 -4.26 16.46 -0.72
CA PHE A 269 -4.92 15.24 -0.28
C PHE A 269 -5.90 15.46 0.87
N GLU A 270 -6.81 14.51 1.01
CA GLU A 270 -7.63 14.28 2.20
C GLU A 270 -7.55 12.82 2.62
N SER A 271 -7.60 12.59 3.93
CA SER A 271 -7.60 11.27 4.53
C SER A 271 -8.48 11.24 5.76
N GLN A 272 -9.09 10.10 6.04
CA GLN A 272 -9.83 9.89 7.28
C GLN A 272 -9.79 8.43 7.70
N THR A 273 -9.70 8.20 9.00
CA THR A 273 -9.86 6.88 9.62
C THR A 273 -11.11 6.86 10.46
N ASN A 274 -11.98 5.88 10.22
CA ASN A 274 -13.17 5.62 11.01
C ASN A 274 -13.05 4.29 11.76
N GLU A 275 -13.52 4.24 13.00
CA GLU A 275 -13.77 2.99 13.71
C GLU A 275 -15.06 2.37 13.14
N MET A 276 -15.08 1.06 12.90
CA MET A 276 -16.14 0.32 12.21
C MET A 276 -16.72 -0.78 13.09
N SER A 277 -17.99 -1.13 12.87
CA SER A 277 -18.58 -2.36 13.41
C SER A 277 -17.87 -3.61 12.89
N ASN A 278 -17.96 -4.72 13.63
CA ASN A 278 -17.30 -6.00 13.27
C ASN A 278 -17.75 -6.57 11.91
N ASP A 279 -18.96 -6.22 11.46
CA ASP A 279 -19.48 -6.61 10.14
C ASP A 279 -19.10 -5.61 9.02
N LEU A 280 -18.30 -4.59 9.34
CA LEU A 280 -17.79 -3.56 8.43
C LEU A 280 -18.89 -2.72 7.73
N THR A 281 -20.11 -2.72 8.27
CA THR A 281 -21.27 -2.04 7.65
C THR A 281 -21.55 -0.67 8.26
N THR A 282 -21.16 -0.44 9.51
CA THR A 282 -21.53 0.76 10.27
C THR A 282 -20.29 1.50 10.76
N VAL A 283 -20.24 2.81 10.53
CA VAL A 283 -19.23 3.70 11.13
C VAL A 283 -19.60 3.94 12.59
N ILE A 284 -18.72 3.56 13.51
CA ILE A 284 -18.86 3.80 14.96
C ILE A 284 -18.46 5.22 15.31
N GLY A 285 -17.36 5.71 14.73
CA GLY A 285 -16.84 7.04 15.03
C GLY A 285 -15.70 7.46 14.13
N LEU A 286 -15.38 8.75 14.15
CA LEU A 286 -14.17 9.27 13.53
C LEU A 286 -13.00 9.05 14.50
N TYR A 287 -11.92 8.47 13.99
CA TYR A 287 -10.68 8.31 14.74
C TYR A 287 -9.70 9.43 14.40
N ASP A 288 -9.45 9.67 13.11
CA ASP A 288 -8.60 10.77 12.66
C ASP A 288 -9.05 11.27 11.29
N LYS A 289 -8.71 12.52 10.99
CA LYS A 289 -8.91 13.15 9.70
C LYS A 289 -7.76 14.10 9.42
N SER A 290 -7.28 14.14 8.19
CA SER A 290 -6.23 15.06 7.77
C SER A 290 -6.45 15.54 6.34
N SER A 291 -6.11 16.79 6.07
CA SER A 291 -6.07 17.34 4.72
C SER A 291 -4.82 18.19 4.51
N MET A 292 -4.31 18.20 3.29
CA MET A 292 -3.26 19.09 2.85
C MET A 292 -3.69 19.78 1.56
N MET A 293 -3.43 21.08 1.47
CA MET A 293 -3.51 21.84 0.24
C MET A 293 -2.18 22.52 -0.03
N THR A 294 -1.68 22.39 -1.24
CA THR A 294 -0.38 22.92 -1.64
C THR A 294 -0.52 23.85 -2.84
N THR A 295 0.03 25.05 -2.70
CA THR A 295 0.19 26.03 -3.79
C THR A 295 1.65 26.41 -3.93
N VAL A 296 2.14 26.48 -5.17
CA VAL A 296 3.49 26.98 -5.45
C VAL A 296 3.41 28.38 -6.02
N ARG A 297 4.05 29.35 -5.36
CA ARG A 297 4.08 30.76 -5.79
C ARG A 297 5.43 31.38 -5.45
N ASP A 298 5.98 32.19 -6.36
CA ASP A 298 7.20 32.99 -6.13
C ASP A 298 8.41 32.20 -5.57
N GLY A 299 8.56 30.94 -6.02
CA GLY A 299 9.64 30.05 -5.57
C GLY A 299 9.41 29.44 -4.18
N VAL A 300 8.21 29.55 -3.63
CA VAL A 300 7.79 29.03 -2.33
C VAL A 300 6.74 27.94 -2.53
N ASN A 301 6.93 26.82 -1.86
CA ASN A 301 5.93 25.82 -1.59
C ASN A 301 5.14 26.24 -0.35
N ILE A 302 3.84 26.49 -0.51
CA ILE A 302 2.93 26.99 0.52
C ILE A 302 1.91 25.89 0.79
N GLU A 303 2.02 25.24 1.94
CA GLU A 303 1.15 24.14 2.32
C GLU A 303 0.32 24.50 3.55
N GLN A 304 -0.98 24.23 3.47
CA GLN A 304 -1.85 24.23 4.64
C GLN A 304 -2.19 22.78 4.98
N VAL A 305 -1.83 22.36 6.19
CA VAL A 305 -2.13 21.03 6.72
C VAL A 305 -3.09 21.18 7.89
N VAL A 306 -4.23 20.50 7.82
CA VAL A 306 -5.17 20.38 8.93
C VAL A 306 -5.18 18.93 9.34
N SER A 307 -4.97 18.65 10.63
CA SER A 307 -5.02 17.30 11.18
C SER A 307 -5.84 17.31 12.45
N MET A 308 -6.66 16.28 12.61
CA MET A 308 -7.55 16.12 13.75
C MET A 308 -7.53 14.66 14.18
N GLY A 309 -7.25 14.39 15.45
CA GLY A 309 -7.18 13.04 16.02
C GLY A 309 -8.08 12.90 17.24
N LYS A 310 -8.59 11.69 17.49
CA LYS A 310 -9.41 11.35 18.66
C LYS A 310 -8.59 11.56 19.95
N GLY A 311 -8.95 12.58 20.72
CA GLY A 311 -8.45 12.82 22.07
C GLY A 311 -9.36 12.18 23.13
N THR A 312 -9.13 12.51 24.41
CA THR A 312 -9.87 11.88 25.53
C THR A 312 -11.34 12.31 25.60
N ASN A 313 -11.64 13.59 25.36
CA ASN A 313 -13.01 14.14 25.46
C ASN A 313 -13.44 14.93 24.22
N GLN A 314 -12.47 15.43 23.46
CA GLN A 314 -12.61 16.22 22.24
C GLN A 314 -11.56 15.74 21.25
N TYR A 315 -11.57 16.27 20.03
CA TYR A 315 -10.51 16.00 19.07
C TYR A 315 -9.32 16.94 19.29
N ASP A 316 -8.12 16.39 19.30
CA ASP A 316 -6.89 17.14 19.20
C ASP A 316 -6.74 17.63 17.77
N CYS A 317 -6.70 18.94 17.58
CA CYS A 317 -6.61 19.59 16.29
C CYS A 317 -5.27 20.32 16.15
N SER A 318 -4.68 20.23 14.97
CA SER A 318 -3.53 21.04 14.55
C SER A 318 -3.78 21.63 13.17
N VAL A 319 -3.57 22.94 13.03
CA VAL A 319 -3.52 23.62 11.73
C VAL A 319 -2.12 24.16 11.54
N SER A 320 -1.46 23.72 10.46
CA SER A 320 -0.10 24.10 10.12
C SER A 320 -0.03 24.81 8.78
N GLU A 321 0.72 25.89 8.72
CA GLU A 321 1.22 26.54 7.51
C GLU A 321 2.69 26.17 7.34
N TRP A 322 3.03 25.55 6.21
CA TRP A 322 4.42 25.31 5.81
C TRP A 322 4.78 26.26 4.67
N LEU A 323 5.86 27.01 4.86
CA LEU A 323 6.41 27.94 3.87
C LEU A 323 7.85 27.53 3.59
N GLU A 324 8.13 26.94 2.42
CA GLU A 324 9.45 26.40 2.11
C GLU A 324 9.91 26.82 0.72
N THR A 325 11.20 27.12 0.54
CA THR A 325 11.74 27.35 -0.80
C THR A 325 11.70 26.09 -1.67
N THR A 326 11.55 26.21 -2.99
CA THR A 326 11.47 25.06 -3.92
C THR A 326 12.82 24.60 -4.49
N VAL A 327 13.93 25.06 -3.91
CA VAL A 327 15.29 24.72 -4.36
C VAL A 327 15.80 23.44 -3.69
N GLN A 328 16.84 22.81 -4.25
CA GLN A 328 17.40 21.56 -3.71
C GLN A 328 17.92 21.70 -2.27
N LEU A 329 18.44 22.88 -1.91
CA LEU A 329 18.87 23.21 -0.56
C LEU A 329 17.82 24.11 0.07
N SER A 330 16.68 23.51 0.41
CA SER A 330 15.50 24.23 0.85
C SER A 330 15.62 24.72 2.29
N SER A 331 14.98 25.86 2.57
CA SER A 331 14.71 26.35 3.92
C SER A 331 13.33 26.96 4.02
N GLY A 332 12.80 26.99 5.24
CA GLY A 332 11.43 27.42 5.45
C GLY A 332 11.03 27.47 6.92
N VAL A 333 9.75 27.77 7.14
CA VAL A 333 9.14 27.73 8.46
C VAL A 333 7.89 26.87 8.44
N ARG A 334 7.58 26.24 9.57
CA ARG A 334 6.28 25.67 9.86
C ARG A 334 5.65 26.41 11.02
N ASN A 335 4.45 26.94 10.81
CA ASN A 335 3.70 27.65 11.83
C ASN A 335 2.47 26.82 12.19
N THR A 336 2.37 26.36 13.44
CA THR A 336 1.30 25.47 13.88
C THR A 336 0.53 26.06 15.04
N VAL A 337 -0.79 26.00 14.96
CA VAL A 337 -1.70 26.22 16.09
C VAL A 337 -2.33 24.90 16.48
N TYR A 338 -2.38 24.65 17.78
CA TYR A 338 -3.01 23.49 18.37
C TYR A 338 -4.27 23.89 19.12
N GLY A 339 -5.25 23.00 19.17
CA GLY A 339 -6.50 23.22 19.90
C GLY A 339 -7.27 21.93 20.15
N ASN A 340 -8.29 22.02 20.99
CA ASN A 340 -9.27 20.97 21.17
C ASN A 340 -10.60 21.42 20.56
N VAL A 341 -11.21 20.56 19.74
CA VAL A 341 -12.40 20.90 18.94
C VAL A 341 -13.47 19.82 19.03
N GLY A 342 -14.73 20.21 18.77
CA GLY A 342 -15.85 19.27 18.73
C GLY A 342 -15.93 18.49 17.44
N ASP A 343 -15.58 19.12 16.31
CA ASP A 343 -15.64 18.51 15.00
C ASP A 343 -14.60 19.07 14.01
N TRP A 344 -14.58 18.49 12.81
CA TRP A 344 -13.66 18.83 11.74
C TRP A 344 -13.79 20.29 11.27
N SER A 345 -15.00 20.84 11.24
CA SER A 345 -15.24 22.19 10.74
C SER A 345 -14.62 23.24 11.66
N ASP A 346 -14.73 23.03 12.98
CA ASP A 346 -14.05 23.85 13.98
C ASP A 346 -12.52 23.79 13.80
N CYS A 347 -11.98 22.59 13.52
CA CYS A 347 -10.55 22.43 13.25
C CYS A 347 -10.12 23.19 11.99
N SER A 348 -10.78 22.95 10.86
CA SER A 348 -10.41 23.52 9.57
C SER A 348 -10.56 25.04 9.49
N ASN A 349 -11.44 25.62 10.31
CA ASN A 349 -11.65 27.07 10.38
C ASN A 349 -10.72 27.77 11.38
N THR A 350 -9.85 27.03 12.07
CA THR A 350 -8.89 27.61 13.03
C THR A 350 -7.90 28.52 12.29
N VAL A 351 -7.79 29.76 12.76
CA VAL A 351 -6.93 30.80 12.17
C VAL A 351 -5.59 30.84 12.90
N LEU A 352 -4.50 30.90 12.14
CA LEU A 352 -3.16 31.09 12.69
C LEU A 352 -3.03 32.49 13.31
N ALA A 353 -2.61 32.56 14.57
CA ALA A 353 -2.51 33.81 15.33
C ALA A 353 -1.18 33.89 16.09
N ASN A 354 -0.34 34.87 15.75
CA ASN A 354 1.05 35.03 16.19
C ASN A 354 1.33 34.86 17.69
N SER A 355 0.36 35.03 18.59
CA SER A 355 0.58 34.97 20.04
C SER A 355 0.60 33.55 20.64
N TYR A 356 0.02 32.55 19.97
CA TYR A 356 -0.05 31.16 20.45
C TYR A 356 0.32 30.15 19.36
N THR A 357 1.14 30.56 18.41
CA THR A 357 1.65 29.73 17.32
C THR A 357 2.99 29.14 17.73
N THR A 358 3.12 27.81 17.67
CA THR A 358 4.42 27.12 17.70
C THR A 358 5.06 27.28 16.33
N GLN A 359 6.30 27.79 16.26
CA GLN A 359 7.02 27.93 15.00
C GLN A 359 8.19 26.96 14.96
N ALA A 360 8.39 26.29 13.83
CA ALA A 360 9.58 25.51 13.56
C ALA A 360 10.37 26.10 12.38
N LEU A 361 11.69 26.16 12.52
CA LEU A 361 12.61 26.43 11.41
C LEU A 361 12.96 25.10 10.75
N VAL A 362 12.82 25.03 9.42
CA VAL A 362 12.97 23.79 8.67
C VAL A 362 14.03 23.97 7.59
N THR A 363 14.92 22.99 7.45
CA THR A 363 15.85 22.91 6.32
C THR A 363 15.88 21.50 5.74
N LYS A 364 15.95 21.44 4.41
CA LYS A 364 15.86 20.20 3.63
C LYS A 364 16.92 20.18 2.55
N ASP A 365 17.53 19.02 2.35
CA ASP A 365 18.44 18.76 1.24
C ASP A 365 17.86 17.67 0.35
N TYR A 366 17.78 17.97 -0.93
CA TYR A 366 17.29 17.08 -1.96
C TYR A 366 18.42 16.63 -2.89
N LEU A 367 18.30 15.41 -3.40
CA LEU A 367 19.02 14.92 -4.57
C LEU A 367 17.98 14.55 -5.64
N GLY A 368 17.73 15.46 -6.57
CA GLY A 368 16.64 15.29 -7.52
C GLY A 368 15.30 15.44 -6.81
N GLN A 369 14.52 14.35 -6.74
CA GLN A 369 13.23 14.30 -6.01
C GLN A 369 13.38 13.72 -4.60
N ASP A 370 14.53 13.12 -4.29
CA ASP A 370 14.74 12.39 -3.05
C ASP A 370 15.15 13.36 -1.93
N LEU A 371 14.39 13.37 -0.83
CA LEU A 371 14.73 14.14 0.38
C LEU A 371 15.79 13.37 1.17
N ILE A 372 17.06 13.77 1.08
CA ILE A 372 18.19 13.07 1.67
C ILE A 372 18.53 13.53 3.10
N SER A 373 18.26 14.78 3.45
CA SER A 373 18.42 15.30 4.82
C SER A 373 17.30 16.27 5.18
N TYR A 374 16.88 16.23 6.44
CA TYR A 374 15.84 17.07 7.02
C TYR A 374 16.25 17.47 8.44
N SER A 375 16.15 18.75 8.77
CA SER A 375 16.29 19.25 10.13
C SER A 375 15.14 20.19 10.47
N GLU A 376 14.59 20.02 11.67
CA GLU A 376 13.52 20.84 12.22
C GLU A 376 13.84 21.28 13.64
N HIS A 377 13.66 22.57 13.90
CA HIS A 377 13.93 23.22 15.18
C HIS A 377 12.68 23.95 15.64
N THR A 378 12.02 23.44 16.67
CA THR A 378 10.72 23.91 17.19
C THR A 378 10.89 24.90 18.33
N TYR A 379 10.17 26.01 18.24
CA TYR A 379 10.11 27.10 19.21
C TYR A 379 8.66 27.22 19.71
N GLU A 380 8.45 26.97 20.99
CA GLU A 380 7.13 27.02 21.62
C GLU A 380 6.64 28.45 21.84
N PRO A 381 5.33 28.68 22.05
CA PRO A 381 4.78 30.01 22.29
C PRO A 381 5.53 30.77 23.40
N GLY A 382 6.11 31.90 23.03
CA GLY A 382 6.93 32.74 23.92
C GLY A 382 8.45 32.61 23.74
N ASN A 383 8.92 31.60 23.00
CA ASN A 383 10.30 31.50 22.53
C ASN A 383 10.41 32.03 21.09
N ASP A 384 11.21 33.08 20.88
CA ASP A 384 11.33 33.72 19.56
C ASP A 384 12.44 33.05 18.75
N SER A 385 12.06 32.47 17.61
CA SER A 385 12.99 31.91 16.62
C SER A 385 13.79 32.98 15.86
N GLY A 386 13.37 34.26 15.92
CA GLY A 386 13.82 35.34 15.05
C GLY A 386 13.07 35.44 13.71
N PHE A 387 12.12 34.53 13.46
CA PHE A 387 11.34 34.43 12.22
C PHE A 387 9.82 34.52 12.44
N SER A 388 9.39 35.05 13.60
CA SER A 388 7.96 35.26 13.93
C SER A 388 7.19 36.16 12.96
N HIS A 389 7.89 36.96 12.14
CA HIS A 389 7.30 37.74 11.06
C HIS A 389 6.81 36.89 9.86
N LEU A 390 7.16 35.60 9.81
CA LEU A 390 6.73 34.66 8.78
C LEU A 390 5.49 33.84 9.17
N VAL A 391 4.76 34.24 10.21
CA VAL A 391 3.50 33.57 10.62
C VAL A 391 2.32 34.19 9.87
N GLY A 392 1.53 33.35 9.18
CA GLY A 392 0.28 33.76 8.53
C GLY A 392 0.48 34.68 7.33
N VAL A 393 1.58 34.47 6.58
CA VAL A 393 1.98 35.31 5.44
C VAL A 393 1.86 34.59 4.11
N THR A 394 1.06 33.53 4.04
CA THR A 394 0.78 32.74 2.82
C THR A 394 0.53 33.60 1.58
N ASP A 395 -0.12 34.76 1.69
CA ASP A 395 -0.48 35.61 0.54
C ASP A 395 0.68 36.48 0.02
N THR A 396 1.71 36.72 0.82
CA THR A 396 2.77 37.71 0.53
C THR A 396 4.18 37.15 0.51
N VAL A 397 4.40 35.95 1.06
CA VAL A 397 5.74 35.35 1.16
C VAL A 397 6.37 35.10 -0.21
N VAL A 398 7.68 35.36 -0.30
CA VAL A 398 8.54 35.02 -1.44
C VAL A 398 9.79 34.27 -0.98
N ALA A 399 10.48 33.59 -1.90
CA ALA A 399 11.62 32.72 -1.53
C ALA A 399 12.77 33.46 -0.79
N SER A 400 12.98 34.75 -1.05
CA SER A 400 14.02 35.54 -0.37
C SER A 400 13.75 35.73 1.12
N ASP A 401 12.49 35.65 1.56
CA ASP A 401 12.12 35.78 2.97
C ASP A 401 12.53 34.53 3.77
N LEU A 402 12.59 33.37 3.10
CA LEU A 402 12.85 32.07 3.71
C LEU A 402 14.33 31.65 3.63
N THR A 403 15.09 32.21 2.69
CA THR A 403 16.53 31.90 2.51
C THR A 403 17.37 32.13 3.79
N PRO A 404 17.14 33.18 4.61
CA PRO A 404 17.91 33.41 5.83
C PRO A 404 17.76 32.30 6.88
N VAL A 405 16.66 31.52 6.86
CA VAL A 405 16.47 30.40 7.79
C VAL A 405 17.60 29.38 7.68
N ARG A 406 18.10 29.14 6.46
CA ARG A 406 19.22 28.21 6.23
C ARG A 406 20.54 28.64 6.86
N SER A 407 20.67 29.93 7.16
CA SER A 407 21.85 30.45 7.89
C SER A 407 21.66 30.37 9.41
N ALA A 408 20.42 30.25 9.88
CA ALA A 408 20.10 30.13 11.30
C ALA A 408 20.19 28.68 11.79
N VAL A 409 19.72 27.72 10.99
CA VAL A 409 19.77 26.28 11.28
C VAL A 409 20.35 25.52 10.09
N ASN A 410 21.17 24.50 10.33
CA ASN A 410 21.79 23.69 9.29
C ASN A 410 21.18 22.28 9.17
N THR A 411 21.45 21.60 8.05
CA THR A 411 21.00 20.23 7.74
C THR A 411 22.01 19.15 8.12
N ASP A 412 23.06 19.48 8.90
CA ASP A 412 24.04 18.49 9.35
C ASP A 412 23.36 17.51 10.30
N PHE A 413 23.23 16.26 9.85
CA PHE A 413 22.60 15.20 10.62
C PHE A 413 23.29 14.99 11.97
N TYR A 414 24.61 15.15 12.09
CA TYR A 414 25.34 14.89 13.34
C TYR A 414 25.53 16.12 14.24
N SER A 415 24.95 17.26 13.87
CA SER A 415 24.97 18.43 14.73
C SER A 415 24.14 18.20 15.98
N GLU A 416 24.62 18.70 17.11
CA GLU A 416 23.92 18.74 18.41
C GLU A 416 23.47 20.16 18.78
N GLU A 417 23.69 21.14 17.87
CA GLU A 417 23.32 22.53 18.12
C GLU A 417 21.80 22.71 18.14
N SER A 418 21.29 23.32 19.21
CA SER A 418 19.85 23.57 19.37
C SER A 418 19.36 24.85 18.70
N HIS A 419 20.27 25.78 18.39
CA HIS A 419 19.92 27.10 17.84
C HIS A 419 18.84 27.85 18.64
N GLY A 420 18.77 27.61 19.95
CA GLY A 420 17.77 28.22 20.84
C GLY A 420 16.37 27.60 20.80
N ALA A 421 16.18 26.53 20.03
CA ALA A 421 14.92 25.79 19.96
C ALA A 421 14.63 25.02 21.26
N ASP A 422 13.35 24.86 21.56
CA ASP A 422 12.86 24.05 22.69
C ASP A 422 12.99 22.55 22.39
N PHE A 423 12.86 22.18 21.10
CA PHE A 423 13.04 20.83 20.60
C PHE A 423 13.64 20.86 19.20
N TRP A 424 14.42 19.84 18.85
CA TRP A 424 14.84 19.65 17.47
C TRP A 424 14.85 18.17 17.09
N ASN A 425 14.65 17.90 15.81
CA ASN A 425 14.84 16.59 15.22
C ASN A 425 15.63 16.69 13.91
N ARG A 426 16.41 15.65 13.64
CA ARG A 426 17.21 15.51 12.42
C ARG A 426 16.96 14.15 11.81
N THR A 427 16.85 14.10 10.50
CA THR A 427 16.58 12.88 9.75
C THR A 427 17.47 12.80 8.52
N LYS A 428 18.08 11.64 8.30
CA LYS A 428 18.85 11.28 7.11
C LYS A 428 18.11 10.16 6.38
N ASN A 429 17.96 10.28 5.07
CA ASN A 429 17.40 9.23 4.22
C ASN A 429 18.44 8.70 3.25
N GLU A 430 18.44 7.39 3.06
CA GLU A 430 19.23 6.68 2.06
C GLU A 430 18.25 5.85 1.22
N PHE A 431 18.27 6.03 -0.10
CA PHE A 431 17.40 5.32 -1.03
C PHE A 431 18.21 4.27 -1.80
N GLY A 432 17.62 3.10 -2.01
CA GLY A 432 18.28 1.96 -2.62
C GLY A 432 17.32 1.06 -3.37
N ASP A 433 17.86 -0.06 -3.87
CA ASP A 433 17.04 -1.08 -4.50
C ASP A 433 16.25 -1.89 -3.46
N ASP A 434 16.93 -2.53 -2.52
CA ASP A 434 16.28 -3.19 -1.40
C ASP A 434 17.29 -3.27 -0.23
N PRO A 435 17.07 -2.59 0.90
CA PRO A 435 15.89 -1.80 1.24
C PRO A 435 15.64 -0.61 0.29
N SER A 436 14.37 -0.28 0.10
CA SER A 436 13.93 0.85 -0.75
C SER A 436 14.24 2.20 -0.10
N GLN A 437 14.20 2.25 1.23
CA GLN A 437 14.55 3.44 2.01
C GLN A 437 15.07 3.05 3.40
N ILE A 438 16.15 3.70 3.83
CA ILE A 438 16.61 3.73 5.21
C ILE A 438 16.47 5.15 5.73
N MET A 439 15.59 5.36 6.71
CA MET A 439 15.40 6.64 7.38
C MET A 439 15.97 6.54 8.79
N THR A 440 17.04 7.28 9.08
CA THR A 440 17.61 7.37 10.44
C THR A 440 17.33 8.75 10.99
N SER A 441 16.78 8.84 12.21
CA SER A 441 16.50 10.10 12.88
C SER A 441 16.98 10.11 14.32
N HIS A 442 17.26 11.31 14.81
CA HIS A 442 17.49 11.55 16.24
C HIS A 442 17.03 12.94 16.66
N THR A 443 16.87 13.10 17.96
CA THR A 443 16.16 14.22 18.57
C THR A 443 16.92 14.80 19.75
N SER A 444 16.59 16.03 20.12
CA SER A 444 17.22 16.75 21.23
C SER A 444 17.06 16.10 22.61
N ASP A 445 16.13 15.15 22.76
CA ASP A 445 15.95 14.34 23.97
C ASP A 445 16.80 13.05 23.98
N GLY A 446 17.69 12.88 22.99
CA GLY A 446 18.65 11.77 22.91
C GLY A 446 18.07 10.47 22.37
N LYS A 447 16.87 10.49 21.78
CA LYS A 447 16.28 9.30 21.16
C LYS A 447 16.78 9.14 19.72
N TRP A 448 17.15 7.91 19.37
CA TRP A 448 17.50 7.51 18.01
C TRP A 448 16.48 6.51 17.48
N LYS A 449 16.14 6.65 16.20
CA LYS A 449 15.23 5.74 15.48
C LYS A 449 15.75 5.48 14.09
N ARG A 450 15.65 4.23 13.61
CA ARG A 450 15.86 3.88 12.21
C ARG A 450 14.67 3.09 11.69
N ILE A 451 14.11 3.52 10.57
CA ILE A 451 13.05 2.82 9.84
C ILE A 451 13.65 2.35 8.52
N ILE A 452 13.56 1.06 8.25
CA ILE A 452 14.02 0.42 7.02
C ILE A 452 12.79 -0.10 6.29
N ASN A 453 12.51 0.44 5.10
CA ASN A 453 11.41 0.00 4.25
C ASN A 453 11.95 -0.87 3.12
N TYR A 454 11.26 -1.97 2.82
CA TYR A 454 11.63 -2.91 1.77
C TYR A 454 10.71 -2.77 0.55
N LYS A 455 11.14 -3.29 -0.61
CA LYS A 455 10.33 -3.22 -1.84
C LYS A 455 9.03 -4.04 -1.76
N ASN A 456 9.02 -5.10 -0.97
CA ASN A 456 7.85 -5.96 -0.76
C ASN A 456 6.79 -5.34 0.20
N GLY A 457 6.97 -4.08 0.61
CA GLY A 457 6.04 -3.38 1.50
C GLY A 457 6.30 -3.57 3.00
N THR A 458 7.08 -4.59 3.39
CA THR A 458 7.46 -4.78 4.80
C THR A 458 8.42 -3.71 5.29
N HIS A 459 8.55 -3.60 6.61
CA HIS A 459 9.41 -2.62 7.25
C HIS A 459 10.03 -3.13 8.55
N LYS A 460 11.11 -2.49 8.96
CA LYS A 460 11.79 -2.74 10.23
C LYS A 460 11.97 -1.43 10.98
N THR A 461 11.74 -1.43 12.29
CA THR A 461 12.01 -0.27 13.15
C THR A 461 13.03 -0.62 14.22
N GLU A 462 14.09 0.16 14.29
CA GLU A 462 15.14 0.07 15.31
C GLU A 462 15.15 1.34 16.15
N CYS A 463 15.39 1.22 17.45
CA CYS A 463 15.41 2.33 18.39
C CYS A 463 16.66 2.24 19.28
N GLY A 464 17.06 3.34 19.91
CA GLY A 464 18.25 3.35 20.75
C GLY A 464 18.58 4.72 21.33
N ALA A 465 19.64 4.77 22.15
CA ALA A 465 20.19 6.01 22.71
C ALA A 465 21.33 6.59 21.84
N SER A 466 21.80 5.85 20.84
CA SER A 466 22.81 6.28 19.87
C SER A 466 22.63 5.52 18.56
N GLU A 467 23.27 5.99 17.47
CA GLU A 467 23.26 5.28 16.18
C GLU A 467 23.81 3.85 16.28
N ALA A 468 24.83 3.64 17.11
CA ALA A 468 25.47 2.34 17.29
C ALA A 468 24.60 1.35 18.11
N ASP A 469 23.67 1.87 18.92
CA ASP A 469 22.79 1.08 19.79
C ASP A 469 21.43 0.75 19.15
N LEU A 470 21.22 1.15 17.89
CA LEU A 470 19.96 0.90 17.19
C LEU A 470 19.68 -0.61 17.05
N SER A 471 18.55 -1.05 17.62
CA SER A 471 18.03 -2.41 17.44
C SER A 471 16.51 -2.47 17.62
N GLU A 472 15.87 -3.51 17.10
CA GLU A 472 14.42 -3.74 17.26
C GLU A 472 14.04 -3.97 18.73
N ALA A 473 14.90 -4.66 19.48
CA ALA A 473 14.68 -4.97 20.90
C ALA A 473 14.55 -3.71 21.77
N ASN A 474 15.14 -2.60 21.33
CA ASN A 474 15.12 -1.34 22.05
C ASN A 474 13.87 -0.49 21.76
N CYS A 475 13.01 -0.87 20.80
CA CYS A 475 11.77 -0.13 20.50
C CYS A 475 10.61 -0.42 21.44
N LEU A 476 10.74 -1.46 22.28
CA LEU A 476 9.70 -1.94 23.18
C LEU A 476 9.80 -1.36 24.61
N ASN A 477 10.71 -0.40 24.84
CA ASN A 477 10.97 0.21 26.15
C ASN A 477 10.51 1.66 26.24
#